data_AF-H8WZX9-F1
#
_entry.id   AF-H8WZX9-F1
#
_cell.length_a   1.000
_cell.length_b   1.000
_cell.length_c   1.000
_cell.angle_alpha   90.00
_cell.angle_beta   90.00
_cell.angle_gamma   90.00
#
_symmetry.space_group_name_H-M   'P 1'
#
loop_
_entity.id
_entity.type
_entity.pdbx_description
1 polymer ?
#
loop_
_entity_poly.entity_id
_entity_poly.type
_entity_poly.pdbx_seq_one_letter_code
_entity_poly.pdbx_strand_id
1 'polypeptide(L)'
;MVAQKDIDLNTPLDAQRPSTLIKSPLTPELAKAAVTLHGDRYKQSQANLSRSIIWHPYFVALYSLIFPSVLAYYLWDYISISDNLVELYIIASRNKKDFIFHVLMAAPTITGIFGIFGFMAYILADEVGTITDRYVAQKYCDFTFGFDVKEFAQDPKTPLLKNGKNSELVIYRDQPIAIATLKPDWEQSTPENFIVNITGIHVRKVFNQVGFDQLLIEWAVLRSRELYQEYLIRNSSKVKNGTVFVVTDAYSFDKHQEKTLLDCGFKLLSSSFELNPFNPSLKSYQKVLHKLLDIRRDTFGLLLTTERDDVELLKESDLLEKEQLRKRH
;
A
#
# COMPACT_ATOMS: atom_id res chain seq x y z
N MET A 1 14.67 2.22 28.22
CA MET A 1 13.58 2.16 27.22
C MET A 1 13.32 3.59 26.76
N VAL A 2 13.55 3.86 25.49
CA VAL A 2 13.32 5.19 24.90
C VAL A 2 11.82 5.47 24.91
N ALA A 3 11.40 6.71 25.20
CA ALA A 3 10.00 7.09 25.15
C ALA A 3 9.49 6.95 23.72
N GLN A 4 8.63 5.96 23.48
CA GLN A 4 8.10 5.69 22.15
C GLN A 4 6.93 6.62 21.86
N LYS A 5 6.95 7.21 20.67
CA LYS A 5 5.84 7.98 20.16
C LYS A 5 4.76 7.04 19.67
N ASP A 6 3.63 7.05 20.36
CA ASP A 6 2.45 6.35 19.88
C ASP A 6 1.72 7.21 18.85
N ILE A 7 1.21 6.57 17.80
CA ILE A 7 0.29 7.23 16.86
C ILE A 7 -1.05 6.55 17.01
N ASP A 8 -2.07 7.33 17.36
CA ASP A 8 -3.43 6.92 17.10
C ASP A 8 -3.86 7.44 15.72
N LEU A 9 -3.91 6.52 14.76
CA LEU A 9 -4.30 6.83 13.38
C LEU A 9 -5.77 7.24 13.25
N ASN A 10 -6.61 6.96 14.25
CA ASN A 10 -8.02 7.34 14.27
C ASN A 10 -8.23 8.77 14.79
N THR A 11 -7.23 9.35 15.45
CA THR A 11 -7.31 10.73 15.93
C THR A 11 -6.90 11.71 14.82
N PRO A 12 -7.60 12.86 14.71
CA PRO A 12 -7.15 13.93 13.83
C PRO A 12 -5.81 14.48 14.33
N LEU A 13 -5.04 15.05 13.40
CA LEU A 13 -3.81 15.74 13.78
C LEU A 13 -4.12 16.93 14.68
N ASP A 14 -3.32 17.09 15.73
CA ASP A 14 -3.46 18.21 16.66
C ASP A 14 -3.35 19.55 15.90
N ALA A 15 -4.39 20.38 16.01
CA ALA A 15 -4.44 21.69 15.37
C ALA A 15 -3.55 22.72 16.06
N GLN A 16 -3.18 22.50 17.33
CA GLN A 16 -2.36 23.42 18.12
C GLN A 16 -0.87 23.25 17.83
N ARG A 17 -0.46 22.13 17.22
CA ARG A 17 0.94 21.91 16.84
C ARG A 17 1.31 22.68 15.57
N PRO A 18 2.56 23.16 15.47
CA PRO A 18 3.01 23.91 14.30
C PRO A 18 2.89 23.03 13.04
N SER A 19 2.46 23.64 11.94
CA SER A 19 2.35 22.99 10.63
C SER A 19 3.71 22.81 9.96
N THR A 20 4.62 22.11 10.64
CA THR A 20 5.95 21.79 10.14
C THR A 20 5.92 20.44 9.43
N LEU A 21 6.56 20.41 8.26
CA LEU A 21 6.81 19.19 7.50
C LEU A 21 8.30 18.87 7.58
N ILE A 22 8.65 17.71 8.11
CA ILE A 22 10.01 17.30 8.39
C ILE A 22 10.23 15.89 7.83
N LYS A 23 11.39 15.67 7.20
CA LYS A 23 11.87 14.34 6.84
C LYS A 23 12.83 13.87 7.94
N SER A 24 12.68 12.62 8.38
CA SER A 24 13.54 12.06 9.41
C SER A 24 13.81 10.59 9.10
N PRO A 25 15.06 10.11 9.29
CA PRO A 25 15.31 8.68 9.33
C PRO A 25 14.57 8.06 10.51
N LEU A 26 14.42 6.74 10.49
CA LEU A 26 13.82 6.01 11.60
C LEU A 26 14.69 6.13 12.85
N THR A 27 14.15 6.77 13.88
CA THR A 27 14.74 6.85 15.22
C THR A 27 14.06 5.85 16.17
N PRO A 28 14.71 5.44 17.27
CA PRO A 28 14.11 4.55 18.26
C PRO A 28 12.77 5.07 18.81
N GLU A 29 12.62 6.38 18.94
CA GLU A 29 11.39 7.07 19.37
C GLU A 29 10.23 6.85 18.39
N LEU A 30 10.52 6.71 17.09
CA LEU A 30 9.54 6.56 16.01
C LEU A 30 9.33 5.09 15.60
N ALA A 31 10.02 4.13 16.21
CA ALA A 31 9.92 2.71 15.85
C ALA A 31 8.48 2.16 15.92
N LYS A 32 7.78 2.43 17.03
CA LYS A 32 6.37 2.02 17.20
C LYS A 32 5.47 2.66 16.14
N ALA A 33 5.66 3.97 15.95
CA ALA A 33 4.95 4.78 14.96
C ALA A 33 5.11 4.23 13.53
N ALA A 34 6.33 3.85 13.16
CA ALA A 34 6.68 3.27 11.87
C ALA A 34 6.03 1.89 11.64
N VAL A 35 6.05 1.02 12.66
CA VAL A 35 5.39 -0.30 12.60
C VAL A 35 3.88 -0.13 12.41
N THR A 36 3.26 0.78 13.17
CA THR A 36 1.83 1.07 13.04
C THR A 36 1.47 1.60 11.64
N LEU A 37 2.30 2.47 11.06
CA LEU A 37 2.10 2.98 9.70
C LEU A 37 2.18 1.88 8.64
N HIS A 38 3.18 1.00 8.68
CA HIS A 38 3.22 -0.12 7.74
C HIS A 38 2.07 -1.11 7.94
N GLY A 39 1.60 -1.31 9.19
CA GLY A 39 0.38 -2.08 9.45
C GLY A 39 -0.86 -1.45 8.82
N ASP A 40 -0.96 -0.12 8.85
CA ASP A 40 -2.03 0.63 8.19
C ASP A 40 -2.01 0.48 6.66
N ARG A 41 -0.84 0.31 6.04
CA ARG A 41 -0.73 -0.01 4.60
C ARG A 41 -1.56 -1.23 4.23
N TYR A 42 -1.46 -2.31 5.01
CA TYR A 42 -2.19 -3.54 4.74
C TYR A 42 -3.69 -3.38 5.01
N LYS A 43 -4.10 -2.60 6.02
CA LYS A 43 -5.52 -2.23 6.22
C LYS A 43 -6.08 -1.46 5.03
N GLN A 44 -5.35 -0.46 4.54
CA GLN A 44 -5.75 0.30 3.36
C GLN A 44 -5.80 -0.60 2.12
N SER A 45 -4.83 -1.49 1.95
CA SER A 45 -4.81 -2.48 0.86
C SER A 45 -5.99 -3.45 0.93
N GLN A 46 -6.37 -3.92 2.13
CA GLN A 46 -7.55 -4.77 2.34
C GLN A 46 -8.84 -4.05 1.94
N ALA A 47 -8.97 -2.78 2.32
CA ALA A 47 -10.11 -1.94 1.94
C ALA A 47 -10.15 -1.68 0.42
N ASN A 48 -9.00 -1.40 -0.19
CA ASN A 48 -8.89 -1.22 -1.65
C ASN A 48 -9.21 -2.51 -2.41
N LEU A 49 -8.75 -3.67 -1.93
CA LEU A 49 -9.08 -4.97 -2.50
C LEU A 49 -10.58 -5.25 -2.42
N SER A 50 -11.19 -5.07 -1.24
CA SER A 50 -12.64 -5.25 -1.05
C SER A 50 -13.45 -4.35 -1.98
N ARG A 51 -13.03 -3.08 -2.12
CA ARG A 51 -13.63 -2.13 -3.04
C ARG A 51 -13.46 -2.57 -4.50
N SER A 52 -12.26 -2.98 -4.89
CA SER A 52 -11.95 -3.44 -6.26
C SER A 52 -12.82 -4.63 -6.66
N ILE A 53 -13.03 -5.57 -5.73
CA ILE A 53 -13.90 -6.73 -5.92
C ILE A 53 -15.35 -6.31 -6.14
N ILE A 54 -15.91 -5.46 -5.26
CA ILE A 54 -17.32 -5.03 -5.36
C ILE A 54 -17.58 -4.29 -6.67
N TRP A 55 -16.64 -3.46 -7.12
CA TRP A 55 -16.73 -2.68 -8.35
C TRP A 55 -16.18 -3.40 -9.58
N HIS A 56 -15.87 -4.69 -9.48
CA HIS A 56 -15.36 -5.47 -10.60
C HIS A 56 -16.39 -5.51 -11.74
N PRO A 57 -15.99 -5.35 -13.02
CA PRO A 57 -16.93 -5.28 -14.16
C PRO A 57 -17.89 -6.47 -14.23
N TYR A 58 -17.43 -7.68 -13.88
CA TYR A 58 -18.30 -8.86 -13.82
C TYR A 58 -19.42 -8.73 -12.78
N PHE A 59 -19.12 -8.18 -11.60
CA PHE A 59 -20.14 -8.00 -10.57
C PHE A 59 -21.05 -6.83 -10.88
N VAL A 60 -20.52 -5.74 -11.44
CA VAL A 60 -21.34 -4.62 -11.93
C VAL A 60 -22.33 -5.08 -13.00
N ALA A 61 -21.88 -5.89 -13.97
CA ALA A 61 -22.76 -6.47 -14.98
C ALA A 61 -23.83 -7.37 -14.34
N LEU A 62 -23.44 -8.20 -13.37
CA LEU A 62 -24.35 -9.09 -12.68
C LEU A 62 -25.39 -8.32 -11.85
N TYR A 63 -25.01 -7.28 -11.11
CA TYR A 63 -25.93 -6.39 -10.40
C TYR A 63 -26.90 -5.69 -11.35
N SER A 64 -26.39 -5.23 -12.50
CA SER A 64 -27.20 -4.54 -13.51
C SER A 64 -28.26 -5.43 -14.15
N LEU A 65 -28.08 -6.76 -14.10
CA LEU A 65 -29.07 -7.72 -14.58
C LEU A 65 -30.00 -8.19 -13.46
N ILE A 66 -29.46 -8.54 -12.30
CA ILE A 66 -30.22 -9.14 -11.21
C ILE A 66 -31.16 -8.11 -10.56
N PHE A 67 -30.71 -6.89 -10.27
CA PHE A 67 -31.58 -5.93 -9.56
C PHE A 67 -32.82 -5.53 -10.37
N PRO A 68 -32.71 -5.20 -11.68
CA PRO A 68 -33.91 -4.96 -12.48
C PRO A 68 -34.78 -6.20 -12.60
N SER A 69 -34.21 -7.40 -12.71
CA SER A 69 -34.99 -8.65 -12.81
C SER A 69 -35.79 -8.92 -11.53
N VAL A 70 -35.17 -8.74 -10.36
CA VAL A 70 -35.83 -8.89 -9.06
C VAL A 70 -36.94 -7.83 -8.92
N LEU A 71 -36.64 -6.56 -9.23
CA LEU A 71 -37.66 -5.51 -9.18
C LEU A 71 -38.81 -5.77 -10.16
N ALA A 72 -38.52 -6.20 -11.38
CA ALA A 72 -39.53 -6.54 -12.38
C ALA A 72 -40.41 -7.71 -11.94
N TYR A 73 -39.84 -8.71 -11.25
CA TYR A 73 -40.61 -9.82 -10.68
C TYR A 73 -41.60 -9.34 -9.61
N TYR A 74 -41.16 -8.52 -8.65
CA TYR A 74 -42.03 -8.01 -7.59
C TYR A 74 -43.04 -6.96 -8.07
N LEU A 75 -42.75 -6.29 -9.18
CA LEU A 75 -43.62 -5.31 -9.83
C LEU A 75 -44.37 -5.88 -11.05
N TRP A 76 -44.36 -7.20 -11.23
CA TRP A 76 -44.91 -7.83 -12.44
C TRP A 76 -46.39 -7.52 -12.67
N ASP A 77 -47.18 -7.46 -11.60
CA ASP A 77 -48.60 -7.11 -11.67
C ASP A 77 -48.81 -5.68 -12.20
N TYR A 78 -47.94 -4.74 -11.83
CA TYR A 78 -47.96 -3.38 -12.34
C TYR A 78 -47.50 -3.30 -13.79
N ILE A 79 -46.44 -4.05 -14.13
CA ILE A 79 -45.85 -4.08 -15.48
C ILE A 79 -46.81 -4.72 -16.48
N SER A 80 -47.51 -5.78 -16.08
CA SER A 80 -48.44 -6.51 -16.96
C SER A 80 -49.72 -5.73 -17.29
N ILE A 81 -50.12 -4.80 -16.43
CA ILE A 81 -51.29 -3.92 -16.65
C ILE A 81 -50.92 -2.67 -17.44
N SER A 82 -49.65 -2.25 -17.42
CA SER A 82 -49.19 -1.06 -18.13
C SER A 82 -48.77 -1.37 -19.57
N ASP A 83 -49.31 -0.65 -20.54
CA ASP A 83 -48.88 -0.77 -21.94
C ASP A 83 -47.62 0.07 -22.22
N ASN A 84 -47.32 1.05 -21.35
CA ASN A 84 -46.14 1.91 -21.48
C ASN A 84 -45.61 2.43 -20.12
N LEU A 85 -44.38 2.97 -20.11
CA LEU A 85 -43.72 3.49 -18.91
C LEU A 85 -44.44 4.69 -18.27
N VAL A 86 -45.18 5.48 -19.06
CA VAL A 86 -45.93 6.64 -18.57
C VAL A 86 -47.15 6.17 -17.78
N GLU A 87 -47.83 5.14 -18.27
CA GLU A 87 -48.96 4.49 -17.60
C GLU A 87 -48.52 3.77 -16.33
N LEU A 88 -47.38 3.05 -16.37
CA LEU A 88 -46.76 2.46 -15.18
C LEU A 88 -46.53 3.53 -14.10
N TYR A 89 -45.98 4.70 -14.49
CA TYR A 89 -45.76 5.81 -13.56
C TYR A 89 -47.08 6.37 -13.01
N ILE A 90 -48.11 6.52 -13.84
CA ILE A 90 -49.44 6.99 -13.41
C ILE A 90 -50.07 6.01 -12.41
N ILE A 91 -50.03 4.71 -12.69
CA ILE A 91 -50.56 3.65 -11.81
C ILE A 91 -49.78 3.65 -10.49
N ALA A 92 -48.45 3.68 -10.53
CA ALA A 92 -47.59 3.76 -9.35
C ALA A 92 -47.87 5.03 -8.52
N SER A 93 -48.11 6.17 -9.18
CA SER A 93 -48.40 7.44 -8.52
C SER A 93 -49.80 7.52 -7.90
N ARG A 94 -50.77 6.72 -8.40
CA ARG A 94 -52.11 6.59 -7.80
C ARG A 94 -52.09 5.62 -6.61
N ASN A 95 -51.37 4.51 -6.74
CA ASN A 95 -51.29 3.46 -5.71
C ASN A 95 -49.95 3.50 -4.96
N LYS A 96 -49.49 4.69 -4.55
CA LYS A 96 -48.14 4.89 -3.98
C LYS A 96 -47.79 3.94 -2.85
N LYS A 97 -48.72 3.72 -1.91
CA LYS A 97 -48.47 2.89 -0.72
C LYS A 97 -48.21 1.43 -1.09
N ASP A 98 -48.99 0.91 -2.04
CA ASP A 98 -48.90 -0.46 -2.49
C ASP A 98 -47.65 -0.67 -3.36
N PHE A 99 -47.40 0.25 -4.29
CA PHE A 99 -46.16 0.25 -5.08
C PHE A 99 -44.89 0.28 -4.20
N ILE A 100 -44.86 1.15 -3.19
CA ILE A 100 -43.75 1.22 -2.23
C ILE A 100 -43.63 -0.10 -1.45
N PHE A 101 -44.75 -0.72 -1.05
CA PHE A 101 -44.74 -2.01 -0.36
C PHE A 101 -44.09 -3.09 -1.23
N HIS A 102 -44.45 -3.21 -2.51
CA HIS A 102 -43.84 -4.17 -3.44
C HIS A 102 -42.33 -3.91 -3.64
N VAL A 103 -41.90 -2.65 -3.73
CA VAL A 103 -40.46 -2.30 -3.78
C VAL A 103 -39.74 -2.69 -2.49
N LEU A 104 -40.36 -2.46 -1.32
CA LEU A 104 -39.80 -2.87 -0.03
C LEU A 104 -39.73 -4.39 0.11
N MET A 105 -40.67 -5.13 -0.46
CA MET A 105 -40.65 -6.60 -0.48
C MET A 105 -39.51 -7.17 -1.34
N ALA A 106 -38.99 -6.40 -2.30
CA ALA A 106 -37.78 -6.75 -3.05
C ALA A 106 -36.49 -6.54 -2.24
N ALA A 107 -36.52 -5.70 -1.20
CA ALA A 107 -35.33 -5.30 -0.45
C ALA A 107 -34.61 -6.46 0.25
N PRO A 108 -35.28 -7.44 0.90
CA PRO A 108 -34.62 -8.61 1.48
C PRO A 108 -33.82 -9.41 0.45
N THR A 109 -34.39 -9.63 -0.74
CA THR A 109 -33.74 -10.38 -1.83
C THR A 109 -32.50 -9.64 -2.33
N ILE A 110 -32.62 -8.34 -2.59
CA ILE A 110 -31.51 -7.47 -2.99
C ILE A 110 -30.41 -7.46 -1.90
N THR A 111 -30.81 -7.35 -0.63
CA THR A 111 -29.88 -7.37 0.51
C THR A 111 -29.16 -8.70 0.63
N GLY A 112 -29.87 -9.83 0.45
CA GLY A 112 -29.28 -11.17 0.45
C GLY A 112 -28.24 -11.34 -0.65
N ILE A 113 -28.53 -10.85 -1.86
CA ILE A 113 -27.58 -10.83 -2.98
C ILE A 113 -26.34 -10.01 -2.61
N PHE A 114 -26.51 -8.77 -2.14
CA PHE A 114 -25.40 -7.94 -1.68
C PHE A 114 -24.59 -8.61 -0.55
N GLY A 115 -25.26 -9.32 0.36
CA GLY A 115 -24.62 -10.10 1.42
C GLY A 115 -23.68 -11.18 0.87
N ILE A 116 -24.07 -11.89 -0.18
CA ILE A 116 -23.23 -12.92 -0.82
C ILE A 116 -21.96 -12.28 -1.42
N PHE A 117 -22.09 -11.15 -2.12
CA PHE A 117 -20.92 -10.46 -2.68
C PHE A 117 -20.03 -9.84 -1.61
N GLY A 118 -20.63 -9.25 -0.57
CA GLY A 118 -19.89 -8.76 0.58
C GLY A 118 -19.10 -9.87 1.28
N PHE A 119 -19.71 -11.04 1.43
CA PHE A 119 -19.05 -12.23 1.98
C PHE A 119 -17.90 -12.73 1.09
N MET A 120 -18.09 -12.74 -0.23
CA MET A 120 -17.02 -13.11 -1.18
C MET A 120 -15.86 -12.09 -1.14
N ALA A 121 -16.16 -10.79 -1.09
CA ALA A 121 -15.15 -9.75 -0.93
C ALA A 121 -14.38 -9.92 0.39
N TYR A 122 -15.08 -10.26 1.48
CA TYR A 122 -14.48 -10.56 2.78
C TYR A 122 -13.53 -11.76 2.71
N ILE A 123 -13.93 -12.89 2.12
CA ILE A 123 -13.09 -14.09 1.99
C ILE A 123 -11.80 -13.81 1.20
N LEU A 124 -11.89 -13.01 0.14
CA LEU A 124 -10.74 -12.65 -0.69
C LEU A 124 -9.82 -11.64 0.01
N ALA A 125 -10.41 -10.69 0.75
CA ALA A 125 -9.65 -9.72 1.52
C ALA A 125 -9.03 -10.29 2.80
N ASP A 126 -9.47 -11.46 3.26
CA ASP A 126 -8.97 -12.15 4.45
C ASP A 126 -7.46 -12.37 4.40
N GLU A 127 -6.88 -12.69 3.24
CA GLU A 127 -5.43 -12.90 3.12
C GLU A 127 -4.63 -11.65 3.53
N VAL A 128 -5.04 -10.47 3.07
CA VAL A 128 -4.43 -9.19 3.46
C VAL A 128 -4.78 -8.84 4.92
N GLY A 129 -5.97 -9.23 5.39
CA GLY A 129 -6.38 -9.14 6.79
C GLY A 129 -5.45 -9.92 7.73
N THR A 130 -5.10 -11.16 7.38
CA THR A 130 -4.18 -11.97 8.19
C THR A 130 -2.79 -11.36 8.32
N ILE A 131 -2.31 -10.66 7.29
CA ILE A 131 -1.05 -9.89 7.34
C ILE A 131 -1.20 -8.77 8.35
N THR A 132 -2.30 -8.00 8.26
CA THR A 132 -2.59 -6.89 9.16
C THR A 132 -2.62 -7.33 10.62
N ASP A 133 -3.37 -8.38 10.94
CA ASP A 133 -3.56 -8.85 12.32
C ASP A 133 -2.27 -9.37 12.93
N ARG A 134 -1.40 -9.94 12.10
CA ARG A 134 -0.11 -10.51 12.51
C ARG A 134 1.06 -9.58 12.30
N TYR A 135 0.85 -8.36 11.78
CA TYR A 135 1.95 -7.47 11.42
C TYR A 135 2.82 -7.08 12.62
N VAL A 136 2.23 -7.00 13.82
CA VAL A 136 2.94 -6.72 15.08
C VAL A 136 3.84 -7.89 15.51
N ALA A 137 3.65 -9.09 14.94
CA ALA A 137 4.52 -10.22 15.21
C ALA A 137 5.90 -9.97 14.59
N GLN A 138 6.94 -10.35 15.34
CA GLN A 138 8.34 -10.03 15.04
C GLN A 138 8.74 -10.36 13.60
N LYS A 139 8.32 -11.53 13.11
CA LYS A 139 8.63 -12.03 11.77
C LYS A 139 8.25 -11.05 10.64
N TYR A 140 7.13 -10.33 10.78
CA TYR A 140 6.66 -9.39 9.76
C TYR A 140 7.41 -8.06 9.81
N CYS A 141 7.71 -7.58 11.02
CA CYS A 141 8.57 -6.43 11.24
C CYS A 141 9.98 -6.68 10.69
N ASP A 142 10.60 -7.82 11.02
CA ASP A 142 11.95 -8.15 10.57
C ASP A 142 12.03 -8.30 9.05
N PHE A 143 10.98 -8.85 8.43
CA PHE A 143 10.92 -8.93 6.97
C PHE A 143 10.83 -7.53 6.34
N THR A 144 10.03 -6.63 6.91
CA THR A 144 9.82 -5.29 6.35
C THR A 144 11.03 -4.40 6.58
N PHE A 145 11.56 -4.34 7.80
CA PHE A 145 12.67 -3.44 8.14
C PHE A 145 14.05 -4.05 7.87
N GLY A 146 14.15 -5.39 7.78
CA GLY A 146 15.43 -6.08 7.60
C GLY A 146 16.27 -6.22 8.88
N PHE A 147 15.73 -5.84 10.04
CA PHE A 147 16.37 -5.96 11.35
C PHE A 147 15.33 -6.01 12.49
N ASP A 148 15.77 -6.35 13.71
CA ASP A 148 14.89 -6.39 14.88
C ASP A 148 14.50 -4.98 15.33
N VAL A 149 13.28 -4.57 14.97
CA VAL A 149 12.73 -3.25 15.30
C VAL A 149 12.40 -3.13 16.79
N LYS A 150 12.10 -4.22 17.49
CA LYS A 150 11.80 -4.18 18.92
C LYS A 150 13.05 -3.93 19.74
N GLU A 151 14.16 -4.59 19.39
CA GLU A 151 15.47 -4.33 20.00
C GLU A 151 15.90 -2.89 19.72
N PHE A 152 15.79 -2.45 18.46
CA PHE A 152 16.09 -1.08 18.04
C PHE A 152 15.30 -0.02 18.83
N ALA A 153 14.05 -0.30 19.19
CA ALA A 153 13.21 0.64 19.92
C ALA A 153 13.56 0.76 21.41
N GLN A 154 14.33 -0.19 21.97
CA GLN A 154 14.64 -0.23 23.40
C GLN A 154 15.95 0.49 23.75
N ASP A 155 16.95 0.40 22.88
CA ASP A 155 18.31 0.90 23.13
C ASP A 155 18.78 1.89 22.03
N PRO A 156 18.98 3.17 22.40
CA PRO A 156 19.43 4.22 21.48
C PRO A 156 20.92 4.14 21.11
N LYS A 157 21.68 3.16 21.62
CA LYS A 157 23.11 2.96 21.31
C LYS A 157 23.39 1.67 20.54
N THR A 158 22.36 0.99 20.04
CA THR A 158 22.53 -0.25 19.28
C THR A 158 23.29 -0.03 17.97
N PRO A 159 24.08 -1.01 17.50
CA PRO A 159 24.71 -0.97 16.16
C PRO A 159 23.65 -0.90 15.04
N LEU A 160 22.40 -1.24 15.36
CA LEU A 160 21.21 -1.17 14.50
C LEU A 160 20.83 0.27 14.10
N LEU A 161 21.40 1.29 14.74
CA LEU A 161 21.12 2.69 14.42
C LEU A 161 21.44 3.07 12.97
N LYS A 162 22.42 2.38 12.36
CA LYS A 162 22.74 2.54 10.94
C LYS A 162 21.61 2.02 10.05
N ASN A 163 20.91 0.97 10.45
CA ASN A 163 19.81 0.38 9.68
C ASN A 163 18.56 1.27 9.71
N GLY A 164 18.40 2.10 10.75
CA GLY A 164 17.34 3.12 10.80
C GLY A 164 17.39 4.12 9.63
N LYS A 165 18.57 4.35 9.04
CA LYS A 165 18.73 5.18 7.84
C LYS A 165 18.12 4.58 6.58
N ASN A 166 17.79 3.29 6.60
CA ASN A 166 17.12 2.61 5.48
C ASN A 166 15.61 2.78 5.54
N SER A 167 15.10 3.58 6.48
CA SER A 167 13.70 3.98 6.54
C SER A 167 13.58 5.49 6.70
N GLU A 168 12.76 6.10 5.86
CA GLU A 168 12.48 7.53 5.89
C GLU A 168 11.04 7.76 6.29
N LEU A 169 10.83 8.65 7.26
CA LEU A 169 9.51 9.08 7.69
C LEU A 169 9.29 10.54 7.29
N VAL A 170 8.11 10.80 6.73
CA VAL A 170 7.60 12.17 6.57
C VAL A 170 6.73 12.48 7.77
N ILE A 171 7.11 13.50 8.53
CA ILE A 171 6.46 13.93 9.77
C ILE A 171 5.76 15.26 9.51
N TYR A 172 4.47 15.31 9.83
CA TYR A 172 3.67 16.53 9.78
C TYR A 172 2.99 16.77 11.13
N ARG A 173 3.13 17.98 11.69
CA ARG A 173 2.61 18.34 13.03
C ARG A 173 3.06 17.37 14.12
N ASP A 174 4.34 17.00 14.07
CA ASP A 174 4.93 16.00 14.96
C ASP A 174 4.18 14.65 14.93
N GLN A 175 3.62 14.22 13.81
CA GLN A 175 3.15 12.85 13.63
C GLN A 175 3.65 12.33 12.29
N PRO A 176 4.21 11.10 12.21
CA PRO A 176 4.60 10.55 10.94
C PRO A 176 3.35 10.20 10.13
N ILE A 177 3.32 10.67 8.89
CA ILE A 177 2.18 10.57 7.96
C ILE A 177 2.51 9.69 6.75
N ALA A 178 3.78 9.48 6.47
CA ALA A 178 4.24 8.59 5.42
C ALA A 178 5.57 7.95 5.81
N ILE A 179 5.85 6.78 5.24
CA ILE A 179 7.07 6.01 5.49
C ILE A 179 7.48 5.25 4.23
N ALA A 180 8.78 5.20 3.96
CA ALA A 180 9.37 4.19 3.10
C ALA A 180 10.48 3.42 3.80
N THR A 181 10.64 2.16 3.44
CA THR A 181 11.63 1.26 4.02
C THR A 181 12.28 0.43 2.92
N LEU A 182 13.61 0.33 3.02
CA LEU A 182 14.48 -0.42 2.14
C LEU A 182 15.12 -1.59 2.88
N LYS A 183 15.23 -2.71 2.18
CA LYS A 183 15.96 -3.89 2.61
C LYS A 183 16.94 -4.32 1.51
N PRO A 184 18.25 -4.05 1.67
CA PRO A 184 19.25 -4.61 0.78
C PRO A 184 19.32 -6.14 0.93
N ASP A 185 19.41 -6.86 -0.19
CA ASP A 185 19.60 -8.30 -0.21
C ASP A 185 21.11 -8.60 -0.21
N TRP A 186 21.70 -8.67 0.97
CA TRP A 186 23.14 -8.89 1.11
C TRP A 186 23.60 -10.28 0.65
N GLU A 187 22.70 -11.27 0.60
CA GLU A 187 23.04 -12.67 0.28
C GLU A 187 23.15 -12.87 -1.23
N GLN A 188 22.27 -12.25 -2.00
CA GLN A 188 22.25 -12.36 -3.46
C GLN A 188 23.05 -11.26 -4.15
N SER A 189 23.37 -10.19 -3.43
CA SER A 189 24.13 -9.06 -4.00
C SER A 189 25.60 -9.40 -4.23
N THR A 190 26.06 -9.02 -5.41
CA THR A 190 27.48 -9.05 -5.82
C THR A 190 27.96 -7.61 -6.09
N PRO A 191 29.28 -7.36 -6.17
CA PRO A 191 29.79 -6.04 -6.55
C PRO A 191 29.31 -5.55 -7.93
N GLU A 192 28.95 -6.47 -8.83
CA GLU A 192 28.47 -6.19 -10.17
C GLU A 192 26.95 -6.00 -10.23
N ASN A 193 26.21 -6.78 -9.43
CA ASN A 193 24.75 -6.74 -9.35
C ASN A 193 24.31 -6.60 -7.88
N PHE A 194 23.92 -5.40 -7.47
CA PHE A 194 23.46 -5.11 -6.12
C PHE A 194 21.94 -5.01 -6.08
N ILE A 195 21.28 -5.78 -5.24
CA ILE A 195 19.82 -5.88 -5.19
C ILE A 195 19.28 -5.20 -3.94
N VAL A 196 18.34 -4.27 -4.11
CA VAL A 196 17.66 -3.57 -3.02
C VAL A 196 16.15 -3.71 -3.17
N ASN A 197 15.50 -4.20 -2.12
CA ASN A 197 14.05 -4.34 -2.08
C ASN A 197 13.42 -3.16 -1.34
N ILE A 198 12.52 -2.43 -1.99
CA ILE A 198 11.60 -1.51 -1.32
C ILE A 198 10.47 -2.34 -0.72
N THR A 199 10.63 -2.69 0.56
CA THR A 199 9.72 -3.59 1.29
C THR A 199 8.44 -2.89 1.72
N GLY A 200 8.49 -1.57 1.91
CA GLY A 200 7.36 -0.80 2.42
C GLY A 200 7.34 0.62 1.89
N ILE A 201 6.25 1.04 1.26
CA ILE A 201 5.91 2.45 1.05
C ILE A 201 4.48 2.63 1.53
N HIS A 202 4.26 3.62 2.40
CA HIS A 202 2.94 3.93 2.90
C HIS A 202 2.73 5.42 3.08
N VAL A 203 1.53 5.88 2.73
CA VAL A 203 1.04 7.23 2.99
C VAL A 203 -0.32 7.10 3.66
N ARG A 204 -0.57 7.86 4.73
CA ARG A 204 -1.90 7.91 5.34
C ARG A 204 -2.90 8.43 4.31
N LYS A 205 -4.06 7.78 4.20
CA LYS A 205 -5.11 8.06 3.20
C LYS A 205 -5.44 9.54 2.99
N VAL A 206 -5.48 10.32 4.06
CA VAL A 206 -5.79 11.77 4.02
C VAL A 206 -4.73 12.61 3.29
N PHE A 207 -3.51 12.08 3.11
CA PHE A 207 -2.39 12.71 2.44
C PHE A 207 -2.06 12.10 1.07
N ASN A 208 -2.84 11.14 0.57
CA ASN A 208 -2.55 10.46 -0.71
C ASN A 208 -2.51 11.42 -1.90
N GLN A 209 -3.25 12.54 -1.85
CA GLN A 209 -3.28 13.52 -2.95
C GLN A 209 -2.03 14.42 -3.02
N VAL A 210 -1.16 14.39 -2.01
CA VAL A 210 0.01 15.28 -1.91
C VAL A 210 1.19 14.77 -2.73
N GLY A 211 1.21 13.50 -3.13
CA GLY A 211 2.32 12.90 -3.89
C GLY A 211 3.52 12.49 -3.03
N PHE A 212 3.30 12.17 -1.75
CA PHE A 212 4.38 11.69 -0.87
C PHE A 212 4.91 10.30 -1.27
N ASP A 213 4.09 9.49 -1.92
CA ASP A 213 4.46 8.19 -2.48
C ASP A 213 5.58 8.34 -3.54
N GLN A 214 5.43 9.28 -4.47
CA GLN A 214 6.45 9.58 -5.48
C GLN A 214 7.76 10.04 -4.82
N LEU A 215 7.66 11.02 -3.91
CA LEU A 215 8.82 11.55 -3.18
C LEU A 215 9.57 10.46 -2.40
N LEU A 216 8.84 9.51 -1.82
CA LEU A 216 9.42 8.39 -1.09
C LEU A 216 10.04 7.33 -2.01
N ILE A 217 9.48 7.11 -3.20
CA ILE A 217 10.09 6.24 -4.23
C ILE A 217 11.40 6.86 -4.73
N GLU A 218 11.42 8.16 -5.02
CA GLU A 218 12.62 8.88 -5.44
C GLU A 218 13.72 8.83 -4.35
N TRP A 219 13.34 9.05 -3.09
CA TRP A 219 14.23 8.86 -1.95
C TRP A 219 14.78 7.43 -1.88
N ALA A 220 13.93 6.42 -2.07
CA ALA A 220 14.31 5.02 -2.04
C ALA A 220 15.35 4.68 -3.12
N VAL A 221 15.21 5.25 -4.32
CA VAL A 221 16.16 5.11 -5.42
C VAL A 221 17.52 5.75 -5.05
N LEU A 222 17.51 6.96 -4.50
CA LEU A 222 18.74 7.63 -4.04
C LEU A 222 19.44 6.84 -2.93
N ARG A 223 18.70 6.43 -1.90
CA ARG A 223 19.25 5.66 -0.78
C ARG A 223 19.76 4.29 -1.22
N SER A 224 19.18 3.67 -2.26
CA SER A 224 19.70 2.43 -2.85
C SER A 224 21.10 2.59 -3.46
N ARG A 225 21.38 3.76 -4.06
CA ARG A 225 22.73 4.09 -4.56
C ARG A 225 23.73 4.27 -3.42
N GLU A 226 23.32 4.95 -2.34
CA GLU A 226 24.16 5.10 -1.15
C GLU A 226 24.49 3.74 -0.52
N LEU A 227 23.49 2.86 -0.40
CA LEU A 227 23.68 1.50 0.10
C LEU A 227 24.67 0.68 -0.74
N TYR A 228 24.66 0.87 -2.07
CA TYR A 228 25.64 0.26 -2.95
C TYR A 228 27.07 0.78 -2.68
N GLN A 229 27.24 2.08 -2.46
CA GLN A 229 28.53 2.64 -2.09
C GLN A 229 29.02 2.12 -0.72
N GLU A 230 28.12 2.05 0.26
CA GLU A 230 28.41 1.45 1.58
C GLU A 230 28.86 -0.02 1.42
N TYR A 231 28.22 -0.78 0.54
CA TYR A 231 28.60 -2.16 0.21
C TYR A 231 30.01 -2.27 -0.39
N LEU A 232 30.33 -1.42 -1.37
CA LEU A 232 31.65 -1.41 -2.01
C LEU A 232 32.77 -1.07 -1.04
N ILE A 233 32.54 -0.07 -0.17
CA ILE A 233 33.50 0.31 0.88
C ILE A 233 33.72 -0.86 1.84
N ARG A 234 32.64 -1.51 2.29
CA ARG A 234 32.70 -2.64 3.22
C ARG A 234 33.46 -3.83 2.64
N ASN A 235 33.28 -4.11 1.36
CA ASN A 235 33.90 -5.23 0.68
C ASN A 235 35.23 -4.88 -0.01
N SER A 236 35.78 -3.67 0.25
CA SER A 236 37.05 -3.18 -0.32
C SER A 236 37.15 -3.35 -1.84
N SER A 237 36.01 -3.31 -2.54
CA SER A 237 35.90 -3.63 -3.96
C SER A 237 35.96 -2.34 -4.79
N LYS A 238 36.88 -2.29 -5.76
CA LYS A 238 37.07 -1.12 -6.65
C LYS A 238 36.35 -1.27 -7.99
N VAL A 239 35.19 -1.92 -8.00
CA VAL A 239 34.40 -2.05 -9.23
C VAL A 239 33.92 -0.66 -9.63
N LYS A 240 34.25 -0.23 -10.85
CA LYS A 240 33.95 1.13 -11.34
C LYS A 240 32.53 1.27 -11.89
N ASN A 241 31.93 0.17 -12.36
CA ASN A 241 30.64 0.17 -13.05
C ASN A 241 29.80 -1.02 -12.58
N GLY A 242 29.04 -0.86 -11.49
CA GLY A 242 28.06 -1.84 -11.07
C GLY A 242 26.63 -1.44 -11.42
N THR A 243 25.74 -2.42 -11.40
CA THR A 243 24.30 -2.19 -11.54
C THR A 243 23.62 -2.32 -10.20
N VAL A 244 22.71 -1.39 -9.91
CA VAL A 244 21.84 -1.46 -8.74
C VAL A 244 20.44 -1.79 -9.23
N PHE A 245 19.91 -2.91 -8.78
CA PHE A 245 18.59 -3.40 -9.11
C PHE A 245 17.65 -3.14 -7.94
N VAL A 246 16.74 -2.18 -8.12
CA VAL A 246 15.75 -1.80 -7.11
C VAL A 246 14.44 -2.49 -7.44
N VAL A 247 13.91 -3.27 -6.50
CA VAL A 247 12.70 -4.08 -6.70
C VAL A 247 11.63 -3.68 -5.67
N THR A 248 10.36 -3.66 -6.07
CA THR A 248 9.25 -3.41 -5.16
C THR A 248 7.99 -4.15 -5.60
N ASP A 249 7.15 -4.52 -4.63
CA ASP A 249 5.86 -5.14 -4.90
C ASP A 249 4.73 -4.10 -4.82
N ALA A 250 3.86 -4.14 -5.83
CA ALA A 250 2.59 -3.43 -5.88
C ALA A 250 1.44 -4.41 -6.12
N TYR A 251 0.22 -4.00 -5.78
CA TYR A 251 -0.97 -4.81 -6.02
C TYR A 251 -1.75 -4.29 -7.22
N SER A 252 -2.22 -5.19 -8.08
CA SER A 252 -3.08 -4.90 -9.24
C SER A 252 -4.33 -4.08 -8.96
N PHE A 253 -4.86 -4.17 -7.73
CA PHE A 253 -6.02 -3.37 -7.31
C PHE A 253 -5.64 -1.96 -6.83
N ASP A 254 -4.36 -1.66 -6.66
CA ASP A 254 -3.83 -0.33 -6.35
C ASP A 254 -3.23 0.33 -7.59
N LYS A 255 -4.13 0.74 -8.50
CA LYS A 255 -3.76 1.41 -9.76
C LYS A 255 -2.98 2.70 -9.55
N HIS A 256 -3.12 3.34 -8.39
CA HIS A 256 -2.39 4.57 -8.09
C HIS A 256 -0.92 4.25 -7.85
N GLN A 257 -0.63 3.27 -7.00
CA GLN A 257 0.73 2.84 -6.73
C GLN A 257 1.43 2.31 -7.99
N GLU A 258 0.75 1.49 -8.80
CA GLU A 258 1.31 1.00 -10.07
C GLU A 258 1.66 2.15 -11.02
N LYS A 259 0.76 3.13 -11.15
CA LYS A 259 1.01 4.31 -11.97
C LYS A 259 2.21 5.10 -11.47
N THR A 260 2.28 5.38 -10.17
CA THR A 260 3.43 6.10 -9.59
C THR A 260 4.74 5.37 -9.84
N LEU A 261 4.77 4.03 -9.74
CA LEU A 261 5.96 3.24 -10.04
C LEU A 261 6.39 3.34 -11.51
N LEU A 262 5.42 3.22 -12.44
CA LEU A 262 5.67 3.38 -13.87
C LEU A 262 6.17 4.79 -14.21
N ASP A 263 5.57 5.81 -13.60
CA ASP A 263 5.97 7.22 -13.76
C ASP A 263 7.40 7.46 -13.22
N CYS A 264 7.80 6.75 -12.15
CA CYS A 264 9.16 6.72 -11.63
C CYS A 264 10.14 5.83 -12.43
N GLY A 265 9.72 5.29 -13.58
CA GLY A 265 10.57 4.50 -14.49
C GLY A 265 10.72 3.03 -14.15
N PHE A 266 9.99 2.51 -13.15
CA PHE A 266 9.97 1.08 -12.88
C PHE A 266 9.27 0.31 -14.00
N LYS A 267 9.68 -0.95 -14.20
CA LYS A 267 9.08 -1.86 -15.17
C LYS A 267 8.55 -3.11 -14.47
N LEU A 268 7.45 -3.65 -14.97
CA LEU A 268 6.92 -4.93 -14.49
C LEU A 268 7.91 -6.05 -14.81
N LEU A 269 8.30 -6.82 -13.79
CA LEU A 269 9.18 -7.98 -13.92
C LEU A 269 8.39 -9.30 -13.89
N SER A 270 7.53 -9.44 -12.89
CA SER A 270 6.79 -10.68 -12.64
C SER A 270 5.47 -10.40 -11.94
N SER A 271 4.53 -11.33 -12.10
CA SER A 271 3.21 -11.28 -11.47
C SER A 271 2.95 -12.57 -10.70
N SER A 272 2.37 -12.46 -9.51
CA SER A 272 1.96 -13.59 -8.67
C SER A 272 0.52 -13.43 -8.21
N PHE A 273 -0.26 -14.52 -8.20
CA PHE A 273 -1.60 -14.53 -7.62
C PHE A 273 -1.62 -14.72 -6.10
N GLU A 274 -0.43 -14.79 -5.48
CA GLU A 274 -0.26 -14.90 -4.04
C GLU A 274 -0.01 -13.51 -3.44
N LEU A 275 -0.98 -13.01 -2.67
CA LEU A 275 -0.96 -11.63 -2.18
C LEU A 275 -0.04 -11.46 -0.97
N ASN A 276 0.10 -12.51 -0.16
CA ASN A 276 0.94 -12.52 1.03
C ASN A 276 2.40 -12.87 0.69
N PRO A 277 3.34 -11.92 0.84
CA PRO A 277 4.77 -12.18 0.60
C PRO A 277 5.45 -12.98 1.73
N PHE A 278 4.82 -13.08 2.91
CA PHE A 278 5.43 -13.64 4.12
C PHE A 278 5.16 -15.14 4.31
N ASN A 279 4.05 -15.63 3.76
CA ASN A 279 3.67 -17.05 3.85
C ASN A 279 2.82 -17.47 2.62
N PRO A 280 3.46 -17.94 1.54
CA PRO A 280 2.76 -18.40 0.34
C PRO A 280 2.03 -19.73 0.62
N SER A 281 0.82 -19.62 1.17
CA SER A 281 -0.04 -20.78 1.47
C SER A 281 -1.49 -20.47 1.11
N LEU A 282 -1.72 -20.18 -0.17
CA LEU A 282 -3.08 -19.96 -0.65
C LEU A 282 -3.88 -21.27 -0.72
N LYS A 283 -5.13 -21.20 -0.27
CA LYS A 283 -6.10 -22.28 -0.51
C LYS A 283 -6.45 -22.32 -2.00
N SER A 284 -6.69 -23.52 -2.52
CA SER A 284 -6.93 -23.75 -3.96
C SER A 284 -8.06 -22.88 -4.53
N TYR A 285 -9.16 -22.72 -3.81
CA TYR A 285 -10.30 -21.90 -4.26
C TYR A 285 -9.96 -20.40 -4.34
N GLN A 286 -9.10 -19.88 -3.46
CA GLN A 286 -8.68 -18.47 -3.50
C GLN A 286 -7.84 -18.19 -4.75
N LYS A 287 -6.97 -19.12 -5.15
CA LYS A 287 -6.16 -18.98 -6.39
C LYS A 287 -7.04 -18.86 -7.62
N VAL A 288 -8.10 -19.68 -7.69
CA VAL A 288 -9.05 -19.64 -8.81
C VAL A 288 -9.80 -18.30 -8.85
N LEU A 289 -10.29 -17.83 -7.70
CA LEU A 289 -10.99 -16.54 -7.63
C LEU A 289 -10.07 -15.34 -7.93
N HIS A 290 -8.83 -15.36 -7.43
CA HIS A 290 -7.82 -14.35 -7.76
C HIS A 290 -7.56 -14.30 -9.27
N LYS A 291 -7.44 -15.48 -9.90
CA LYS A 291 -7.27 -15.56 -11.36
C LYS A 291 -8.49 -15.05 -12.13
N LEU A 292 -9.70 -15.34 -11.64
CA LEU A 292 -10.94 -14.91 -12.28
C LEU A 292 -11.13 -13.38 -12.21
N LEU A 293 -10.69 -12.76 -11.11
CA LEU A 293 -10.83 -11.31 -10.85
C LEU A 293 -9.55 -10.52 -11.17
N ASP A 294 -8.54 -11.16 -11.77
CA ASP A 294 -7.20 -10.59 -12.04
C ASP A 294 -6.57 -9.89 -10.82
N ILE A 295 -6.72 -10.50 -9.64
CA ILE A 295 -6.13 -10.04 -8.38
C ILE A 295 -4.75 -10.65 -8.23
N ARG A 296 -3.73 -9.84 -8.47
CA ARG A 296 -2.32 -10.22 -8.42
C ARG A 296 -1.44 -9.21 -7.67
N ARG A 297 -0.32 -9.71 -7.17
CA ARG A 297 0.84 -8.94 -6.70
C ARG A 297 1.86 -8.89 -7.83
N ASP A 298 2.16 -7.69 -8.26
CA ASP A 298 3.05 -7.38 -9.37
C ASP A 298 4.37 -6.84 -8.82
N THR A 299 5.47 -7.46 -9.22
CA THR A 299 6.82 -7.08 -8.83
C THR A 299 7.41 -6.17 -9.90
N PHE A 300 7.75 -4.96 -9.50
CA PHE A 300 8.32 -3.90 -10.32
C PHE A 300 9.82 -3.78 -10.06
N GLY A 301 10.60 -3.53 -11.11
CA GLY A 301 12.05 -3.38 -11.07
C GLY A 301 12.53 -2.12 -11.75
N LEU A 302 13.58 -1.53 -11.19
CA LEU A 302 14.33 -0.42 -11.77
C LEU A 302 15.82 -0.79 -11.78
N LEU A 303 16.43 -0.74 -12.96
CA LEU A 303 17.86 -0.93 -13.14
C LEU A 303 18.54 0.44 -13.14
N LEU A 304 19.47 0.66 -12.22
CA LEU A 304 20.30 1.86 -12.15
C LEU A 304 21.73 1.49 -12.57
N THR A 305 22.25 2.17 -13.56
CA THR A 305 23.66 2.06 -13.97
C THR A 305 24.48 3.09 -13.23
N THR A 306 25.50 2.65 -12.49
CA THR A 306 26.45 3.59 -11.86
C THR A 306 27.50 4.04 -12.88
N GLU A 307 27.11 4.95 -13.78
CA GLU A 307 28.10 5.71 -14.55
C GLU A 307 28.69 6.84 -13.68
N ARG A 308 29.87 7.36 -14.04
CA ARG A 308 30.65 8.33 -13.24
C ARG A 308 29.87 9.58 -12.83
N ASP A 309 28.87 9.98 -13.60
CA ASP A 309 28.09 11.20 -13.40
C ASP A 309 27.19 11.11 -12.13
N ASP A 310 26.78 9.89 -11.73
CA ASP A 310 25.98 9.67 -10.51
C ASP A 310 26.79 9.87 -9.22
N VAL A 311 28.12 9.73 -9.28
CA VAL A 311 29.01 9.97 -8.13
C VAL A 311 29.17 11.47 -7.84
N GLU A 312 29.01 12.33 -8.86
CA GLU A 312 29.07 13.78 -8.71
C GLU A 312 27.78 14.33 -8.09
N LEU A 313 26.61 13.82 -8.50
CA LEU A 313 25.31 14.17 -7.91
C LEU A 313 25.23 13.86 -6.40
N LEU A 314 25.79 12.72 -5.97
CA LEU A 314 25.85 12.35 -4.55
C LEU A 314 26.85 13.19 -3.75
N LYS A 315 27.94 13.65 -4.38
CA LYS A 315 28.87 14.60 -3.74
C LYS A 315 28.23 15.97 -3.56
N GLU A 316 27.44 16.44 -4.54
CA GLU A 316 26.68 17.68 -4.41
C GLU A 316 25.64 17.61 -3.28
N SER A 317 24.91 16.49 -3.13
CA SER A 317 23.95 16.32 -2.02
C SER A 317 24.63 16.28 -0.65
N ASP A 318 25.74 15.55 -0.51
CA ASP A 318 26.53 15.50 0.73
C ASP A 318 27.14 16.85 1.11
N LEU A 319 27.55 17.64 0.10
CA LEU A 319 28.05 19.00 0.31
C LEU A 319 26.94 19.96 0.73
N LEU A 320 25.76 19.85 0.13
CA LEU A 320 24.58 20.62 0.52
C LEU A 320 24.14 20.32 1.96
N GLU A 321 24.15 19.04 2.36
CA GLU A 321 23.80 18.65 3.74
C GLU A 321 24.83 19.18 4.76
N LYS A 322 26.13 19.11 4.44
CA LYS A 322 27.20 19.67 5.29
C LYS A 322 27.16 21.20 5.37
N GLU A 323 26.80 21.89 4.29
CA GLU A 323 26.61 23.34 4.31
C GLU A 323 25.38 23.76 5.14
N GLN A 324 24.29 22.98 5.08
CA GLN A 324 23.12 23.22 5.92
C GLN A 324 23.40 22.99 7.41
N LEU A 325 24.23 22.00 7.74
CA LEU A 325 24.71 21.78 9.12
C LEU A 325 25.65 22.89 9.60
N ARG A 326 26.52 23.43 8.73
CA ARG A 326 27.39 24.56 9.07
C ARG A 326 26.66 25.89 9.27
N LYS A 327 25.53 26.10 8.61
CA LYS A 327 24.69 27.31 8.81
C LYS A 327 23.81 27.24 10.06
N ARG A 328 23.76 26.10 10.75
CA ARG A 328 22.98 25.87 11.97
C ARG A 328 23.82 25.92 13.26
N HIS A 329 25.13 26.08 13.14
CA HIS A 329 26.06 26.41 14.23
C HIS A 329 26.56 27.83 14.05
#